data_AF-A0A7C3JBE9-F1
#
_entry.id   AF-A0A7C3JBE9-F1
#
_cell.length_a   1.000
_cell.length_b   1.000
_cell.length_c   1.000
_cell.angle_alpha   90.00
_cell.angle_beta   90.00
_cell.angle_gamma   90.00
#
_symmetry.space_group_name_H-M   'P 1'
#
loop_
_entity.id
_entity.type
_entity.pdbx_description
1 polymer ?
#
loop_
_entity_poly.entity_id
_entity_poly.type
_entity_poly.pdbx_seq_one_letter_code
_entity_poly.pdbx_strand_id
1 'polypeptide(L)'
;MKKVSLFLFANLLMLSLAVPQAIPQIRVRLSPSSTGKQVATHYFYWYRYPDMHFVDPDGSDALTHHPPATYLMPPPAYSFADAGWHYRELGDLMDAGIDIILPVYWGDYTNIIWSQTGLVKLVEAENRLISEGKNPPKIGMFYDTTALWIQNGNQPADLTTLAGKQMFFKMIKDFFDRVPVSLWARIGGKPLIVLYGAQYASHYNQSTFDYVKAQFALTYSGETPYIIKESSWEGVATDGEYTWGAAAFGVNIHGDVAELGPGYDDSAVYGRNPPTYRDRECGEFYKDGWEQVSDSAATLTIIETWNEFHEGSEVAPTAEYNRQYLNLTAQNALAWKAAPIVPRPYAWVDLGRFQYAKGISAPNLGDGTWRTIYLGGRQAAYPDKSSTPDPSYHIYLNVDDAYILGQNNLPTHIWVVVEYFDLGYSGWFLQYDSVGPDEIPYVFKGTDWVMLHNTQQWKRITFDLPDAYFANRQQGGLSDLRLVAGYDGGIAYFGRVWVFKTNPGLLNPPNLTGLQDLVLRPNSEVEVPLVVSKTGGGVVTLSLDRAPGFVSLLEQGGGAYLLRLAPTLADASPCTYRVRLLAADTSSPALYDAETIAVNVFANTLYLPLERR
;
A
#
# COMPACT_ATOMS: atom_id res chain seq x y z
N MET A 1 49.51 74.22 36.65
CA MET A 1 48.84 74.78 35.47
C MET A 1 48.73 73.69 34.40
N LYS A 2 47.48 73.42 34.00
CA LYS A 2 46.94 72.62 32.87
C LYS A 2 47.74 71.39 32.37
N LYS A 3 47.29 70.21 32.80
CA LYS A 3 47.47 68.92 32.10
C LYS A 3 46.31 68.73 31.12
N VAL A 4 46.60 68.44 29.85
CA VAL A 4 45.68 67.78 28.93
C VAL A 4 46.50 66.73 28.18
N SER A 5 46.23 65.45 28.45
CA SER A 5 46.78 64.32 27.72
C SER A 5 45.67 63.75 26.83
N LEU A 6 45.94 63.76 25.53
CA LEU A 6 45.16 63.24 24.44
C LEU A 6 45.39 61.72 24.37
N PHE A 7 44.36 60.88 24.46
CA PHE A 7 44.47 59.45 24.19
C PHE A 7 43.49 59.04 23.09
N LEU A 8 44.06 58.43 22.04
CA LEU A 8 43.42 57.88 20.85
C LEU A 8 42.35 56.84 21.23
N PHE A 9 41.13 57.02 20.72
CA PHE A 9 40.13 55.95 20.63
C PHE A 9 40.28 55.22 19.29
N ALA A 10 40.71 53.96 19.34
CA ALA A 10 40.59 53.02 18.24
C ALA A 10 39.23 52.30 18.36
N ASN A 11 38.31 52.60 17.44
CA ASN A 11 37.05 51.89 17.30
C ASN A 11 37.30 50.52 16.64
N LEU A 12 37.18 49.45 17.43
CA LEU A 12 37.10 48.08 16.92
C LEU A 12 35.61 47.73 16.73
N LEU A 13 35.19 47.56 15.47
CA LEU A 13 33.85 47.08 15.11
C LEU A 13 33.72 45.61 15.54
N MET A 14 32.84 45.33 16.52
CA MET A 14 32.39 43.96 16.79
C MET A 14 31.33 43.57 15.76
N LEU A 15 31.62 42.57 14.91
CA LEU A 15 30.59 41.83 14.19
C LEU A 15 29.92 40.84 15.15
N SER A 16 28.62 41.05 15.41
CA SER A 16 27.77 40.09 16.09
C SER A 16 27.56 38.84 15.22
N LEU A 17 27.99 37.68 15.70
CA LEU A 17 27.61 36.39 15.14
C LEU A 17 26.12 36.15 15.43
N ALA A 18 25.30 36.14 14.38
CA ALA A 18 23.89 35.78 14.47
C ALA A 18 23.76 34.27 14.75
N VAL A 19 23.05 33.92 15.82
CA VAL A 19 22.62 32.57 16.14
C VAL A 19 21.64 32.10 15.05
N PRO A 20 21.75 30.88 14.49
CA PRO A 20 20.77 30.39 13.53
C PRO A 20 19.41 30.25 14.24
N GLN A 21 18.40 30.95 13.74
CA GLN A 21 17.02 30.80 14.23
C GLN A 21 16.53 29.39 13.90
N ALA A 22 15.99 28.71 14.91
CA ALA A 22 15.33 27.43 14.76
C ALA A 22 14.16 27.54 13.76
N ILE A 23 14.09 26.59 12.84
CA ILE A 23 12.97 26.42 11.92
C ILE A 23 11.69 26.22 12.76
N PRO A 24 10.61 26.99 12.54
CA PRO A 24 9.37 26.80 13.28
C PRO A 24 8.76 25.46 12.89
N GLN A 25 8.61 24.55 13.86
CA GLN A 25 7.78 23.37 13.68
C GLN A 25 6.33 23.82 13.49
N ILE A 26 5.83 23.70 12.26
CA ILE A 26 4.42 23.93 11.94
C ILE A 26 3.64 22.78 12.57
N ARG A 27 3.05 23.02 13.76
CA ARG A 27 1.99 22.15 14.28
C ARG A 27 0.73 22.41 13.46
N VAL A 28 0.50 21.58 12.45
CA VAL A 28 -0.78 21.55 11.74
C VAL A 28 -1.83 21.01 12.72
N ARG A 29 -2.80 21.86 13.10
CA ARG A 29 -4.03 21.38 13.75
C ARG A 29 -4.84 20.65 12.68
N LEU A 30 -4.88 19.33 12.76
CA LEU A 30 -5.74 18.50 11.94
C LEU A 30 -7.20 18.79 12.30
N SER A 31 -7.94 19.40 11.37
CA SER A 31 -9.40 19.39 11.40
C SER A 31 -9.89 17.96 11.16
N PRO A 32 -11.01 17.50 11.74
CA PRO A 32 -11.58 16.20 11.41
C PRO A 32 -11.77 16.10 9.90
N SER A 33 -11.26 15.02 9.31
CA SER A 33 -11.40 14.74 7.88
C SER A 33 -12.89 14.72 7.50
N SER A 34 -13.28 15.57 6.53
CA SER A 34 -14.65 15.62 6.00
C SER A 34 -15.01 14.40 5.14
N THR A 35 -14.07 13.47 4.90
CA THR A 35 -14.25 12.31 4.02
C THR A 35 -14.64 11.03 4.76
N GLY A 36 -14.55 11.00 6.10
CA GLY A 36 -14.79 9.78 6.89
C GLY A 36 -13.70 8.72 6.81
N LYS A 37 -12.60 8.99 6.08
CA LYS A 37 -11.45 8.09 5.95
C LYS A 37 -10.68 7.90 7.25
N GLN A 38 -10.35 6.67 7.60
CA GLN A 38 -9.63 6.30 8.82
C GLN A 38 -8.44 5.38 8.53
N VAL A 39 -7.34 5.57 9.25
CA VAL A 39 -6.14 4.73 9.19
C VAL A 39 -6.03 3.92 10.47
N ALA A 40 -5.90 2.61 10.34
CA ALA A 40 -5.68 1.65 11.40
C ALA A 40 -4.30 0.99 11.28
N THR A 41 -3.82 0.33 12.34
CA THR A 41 -2.62 -0.52 12.26
C THR A 41 -2.65 -1.65 13.27
N HIS A 42 -2.05 -2.78 12.90
CA HIS A 42 -1.81 -3.91 13.79
C HIS A 42 -0.74 -3.58 14.82
N TYR A 43 -1.04 -3.76 16.11
CA TYR A 43 -0.13 -3.44 17.22
C TYR A 43 0.24 -4.70 18.00
N PHE A 44 1.52 -5.07 17.93
CA PHE A 44 2.08 -6.24 18.58
C PHE A 44 2.74 -5.83 19.88
N TYR A 45 2.10 -6.15 21.00
CA TYR A 45 2.50 -5.67 22.31
C TYR A 45 2.99 -6.79 23.24
N TRP A 46 3.55 -7.87 22.70
CA TRP A 46 4.05 -8.99 23.50
C TRP A 46 5.50 -8.82 24.00
N TYR A 47 6.17 -7.73 23.61
CA TYR A 47 7.60 -7.53 23.91
C TYR A 47 7.89 -7.26 25.39
N ARG A 48 9.02 -7.79 25.87
CA ARG A 48 9.69 -7.38 27.12
C ARG A 48 11.19 -7.49 26.92
N TYR A 49 11.89 -6.36 26.90
CA TYR A 49 13.34 -6.35 26.73
C TYR A 49 14.07 -6.73 28.04
N PRO A 50 15.13 -7.56 27.99
CA PRO A 50 15.71 -8.24 26.82
C PRO A 50 15.21 -9.67 26.59
N ASP A 51 14.17 -10.13 27.29
CA ASP A 51 13.94 -11.57 27.47
C ASP A 51 12.74 -12.16 26.73
N MET A 52 11.72 -11.37 26.37
CA MET A 52 10.51 -11.85 25.70
C MET A 52 10.38 -11.22 24.31
N HIS A 53 10.36 -12.06 23.27
CA HIS A 53 10.31 -11.67 21.85
C HIS A 53 11.53 -10.87 21.36
N PHE A 54 12.73 -11.24 21.83
CA PHE A 54 14.01 -10.67 21.34
C PHE A 54 15.03 -11.73 20.96
N VAL A 55 14.89 -12.97 21.45
CA VAL A 55 15.87 -14.04 21.27
C VAL A 55 15.11 -15.32 20.95
N ASP A 56 15.59 -16.03 19.95
CA ASP A 56 15.01 -17.30 19.48
C ASP A 56 15.36 -18.48 20.40
N PRO A 57 14.67 -19.64 20.27
CA PRO A 57 14.92 -20.81 21.10
C PRO A 57 16.36 -21.36 21.02
N ASP A 58 17.09 -21.12 19.93
CA ASP A 58 18.49 -21.51 19.75
C ASP A 58 19.48 -20.43 20.20
N GLY A 59 18.99 -19.28 20.66
CA GLY A 59 19.78 -18.15 21.11
C GLY A 59 20.13 -17.13 20.03
N SER A 60 19.68 -17.29 18.78
CA SER A 60 19.84 -16.26 17.75
C SER A 60 18.96 -15.04 18.02
N ASP A 61 19.27 -13.96 17.31
CA ASP A 61 18.40 -12.78 17.27
C ASP A 61 17.07 -13.16 16.61
N ALA A 62 15.96 -12.88 17.29
CA ALA A 62 14.62 -13.17 16.76
C ALA A 62 14.07 -12.02 15.90
N LEU A 63 14.75 -10.86 15.89
CA LEU A 63 14.26 -9.65 15.24
C LEU A 63 14.99 -9.39 13.93
N THR A 64 14.23 -9.15 12.87
CA THR A 64 14.78 -8.67 11.59
C THR A 64 15.16 -7.20 11.70
N HIS A 65 14.30 -6.39 12.30
CA HIS A 65 14.56 -4.98 12.59
C HIS A 65 14.42 -4.69 14.08
N HIS A 66 15.13 -3.68 14.57
CA HIS A 66 15.29 -3.47 16.00
C HIS A 66 14.63 -2.18 16.47
N PRO A 67 13.99 -2.17 17.66
CA PRO A 67 13.66 -0.92 18.31
C PRO A 67 14.91 -0.05 18.47
N PRO A 68 14.80 1.30 18.36
CA PRO A 68 15.94 2.18 18.54
C PRO A 68 16.61 1.94 19.89
N ALA A 69 17.94 1.93 19.93
CA ALA A 69 18.67 1.68 21.19
C ALA A 69 18.25 2.64 22.33
N THR A 70 17.86 3.86 21.99
CA THR A 70 17.33 4.86 22.94
C THR A 70 15.97 4.46 23.53
N TYR A 71 15.17 3.65 22.84
CA TYR A 71 13.86 3.17 23.31
C TYR A 71 14.00 2.00 24.28
N LEU A 72 15.13 1.29 24.25
CA LEU A 72 15.44 0.17 25.14
C LEU A 72 16.01 0.63 26.49
N MET A 73 16.33 1.92 26.65
CA MET A 73 16.88 2.49 27.89
C MET A 73 15.75 2.96 28.84
N PRO A 74 15.58 2.34 30.02
CA PRO A 74 14.56 2.77 30.97
C PRO A 74 14.92 4.09 31.70
N PRO A 75 13.93 4.87 32.16
CA PRO A 75 12.49 4.72 31.96
C PRO A 75 11.96 5.40 30.67
N PRO A 76 10.89 4.87 30.03
CA PRO A 76 10.13 3.67 30.40
C PRO A 76 10.84 2.37 29.99
N ALA A 77 10.53 1.26 30.66
CA ALA A 77 11.00 -0.04 30.22
C ALA A 77 10.32 -0.44 28.91
N TYR A 78 11.05 -1.08 27.99
CA TYR A 78 10.47 -1.61 26.75
C TYR A 78 9.70 -2.90 27.07
N SER A 79 8.48 -2.76 27.57
CA SER A 79 7.66 -3.89 28.01
C SER A 79 6.17 -3.62 27.92
N PHE A 80 5.42 -4.62 27.51
CA PHE A 80 3.95 -4.64 27.57
C PHE A 80 3.37 -4.25 28.92
N ALA A 81 4.10 -4.52 30.01
CA ALA A 81 3.66 -4.24 31.36
C ALA A 81 3.90 -2.78 31.81
N ASP A 82 4.56 -1.95 31.01
CA ASP A 82 4.88 -0.56 31.33
C ASP A 82 3.96 0.41 30.54
N ALA A 83 3.13 1.18 31.24
CA ALA A 83 2.27 2.18 30.60
C ALA A 83 3.05 3.32 29.95
N GLY A 84 4.27 3.62 30.42
CA GLY A 84 5.15 4.60 29.79
C GLY A 84 5.63 4.15 28.42
N TRP A 85 5.76 2.84 28.18
CA TRP A 85 6.04 2.29 26.86
C TRP A 85 4.90 2.57 25.89
N HIS A 86 3.69 2.12 26.24
CA HIS A 86 2.49 2.36 25.44
C HIS A 86 2.24 3.86 25.20
N TYR A 87 2.52 4.72 26.19
CA TYR A 87 2.42 6.17 26.04
C TYR A 87 3.33 6.71 24.93
N ARG A 88 4.55 6.18 24.81
CA ARG A 88 5.48 6.56 23.73
C ARG A 88 4.99 6.04 22.38
N GLU A 89 4.58 4.77 22.30
CA GLU A 89 4.06 4.17 21.07
C GLU A 89 2.81 4.92 20.56
N LEU A 90 1.86 5.22 21.44
CA LEU A 90 0.69 6.05 21.11
C LEU A 90 1.07 7.47 20.69
N GLY A 91 2.15 8.02 21.27
CA GLY A 91 2.80 9.26 20.82
C GLY A 91 3.19 9.21 19.34
N ASP A 92 3.94 8.18 18.98
CA ASP A 92 4.45 7.96 17.63
C ASP A 92 3.33 7.61 16.64
N LEU A 93 2.31 6.86 17.06
CA LEU A 93 1.09 6.58 16.28
C LEU A 93 0.32 7.86 15.93
N MET A 94 0.21 8.81 16.86
CA MET A 94 -0.40 10.12 16.57
C MET A 94 0.44 10.93 15.57
N ASP A 95 1.77 10.91 15.70
CA ASP A 95 2.66 11.58 14.75
C ASP A 95 2.55 10.97 13.34
N ALA A 96 2.30 9.66 13.25
CA ALA A 96 2.01 8.94 12.01
C ALA A 96 0.61 9.26 11.43
N GLY A 97 -0.25 9.94 12.18
CA GLY A 97 -1.63 10.23 11.76
C GLY A 97 -2.54 9.00 11.74
N ILE A 98 -2.26 8.00 12.59
CA ILE A 98 -3.08 6.79 12.74
C ILE A 98 -4.27 7.09 13.67
N ASP A 99 -5.49 6.69 13.28
CA ASP A 99 -6.72 6.95 14.03
C ASP A 99 -7.16 5.76 14.89
N ILE A 100 -6.76 4.55 14.50
CA ILE A 100 -7.16 3.31 15.14
C ILE A 100 -5.93 2.44 15.41
N ILE A 101 -5.78 1.97 16.63
CA ILE A 101 -4.81 0.95 17.00
C ILE A 101 -5.53 -0.39 17.16
N LEU A 102 -4.98 -1.45 16.59
CA LEU A 102 -5.52 -2.81 16.63
C LEU A 102 -4.56 -3.72 17.42
N PRO A 103 -4.55 -3.66 18.77
CA PRO A 103 -3.79 -4.58 19.60
C PRO A 103 -4.13 -6.03 19.30
N VAL A 104 -3.10 -6.82 18.98
CA VAL A 104 -3.17 -8.27 18.80
C VAL A 104 -3.59 -8.94 20.11
N TYR A 105 -4.79 -9.51 20.15
CA TYR A 105 -5.37 -10.03 21.39
C TYR A 105 -5.46 -11.54 21.40
N TRP A 106 -4.75 -12.15 22.36
CA TRP A 106 -4.82 -13.57 22.67
C TRP A 106 -5.54 -13.76 24.01
N GLY A 107 -6.77 -14.28 23.96
CA GLY A 107 -7.62 -14.48 25.13
C GLY A 107 -7.51 -15.87 25.78
N ASP A 108 -6.57 -16.69 25.32
CA ASP A 108 -6.39 -18.06 25.81
C ASP A 108 -5.66 -18.11 27.16
N TYR A 109 -5.82 -19.23 27.86
CA TYR A 109 -5.31 -19.45 29.21
C TYR A 109 -3.77 -19.33 29.37
N THR A 110 -2.98 -19.37 28.29
CA THR A 110 -1.51 -19.25 28.36
C THR A 110 -1.01 -17.82 28.11
N ASN A 111 -1.66 -17.09 27.20
CA ASN A 111 -1.19 -15.77 26.75
C ASN A 111 -1.84 -14.59 27.46
N ILE A 112 -2.87 -14.83 28.28
CA ILE A 112 -3.51 -13.77 29.08
C ILE A 112 -2.52 -12.94 29.93
N ILE A 113 -1.37 -13.53 30.31
CA ILE A 113 -0.36 -12.87 31.14
C ILE A 113 0.18 -11.61 30.47
N TRP A 114 0.52 -11.68 29.18
CA TRP A 114 0.97 -10.50 28.44
C TRP A 114 -0.20 -9.76 27.79
N SER A 115 -1.16 -10.49 27.22
CA SER A 115 -2.26 -9.92 26.43
C SER A 115 -3.19 -9.04 27.28
N GLN A 116 -3.68 -9.55 28.41
CA GLN A 116 -4.57 -8.75 29.26
C GLN A 116 -3.83 -7.68 30.07
N THR A 117 -2.63 -8.00 30.57
CA THR A 117 -1.81 -7.03 31.31
C THR A 117 -1.42 -5.87 30.40
N GLY A 118 -0.96 -6.16 29.19
CA GLY A 118 -0.59 -5.16 28.19
C GLY A 118 -1.77 -4.30 27.78
N LEU A 119 -2.93 -4.89 27.55
CA LEU A 119 -4.15 -4.13 27.22
C LEU A 119 -4.56 -3.15 28.32
N VAL A 120 -4.46 -3.56 29.60
CA VAL A 120 -4.71 -2.66 30.74
C VAL A 120 -3.71 -1.49 30.75
N LYS A 121 -2.44 -1.75 30.44
CA LYS A 121 -1.39 -0.72 30.40
C LYS A 121 -1.52 0.21 29.20
N LEU A 122 -2.01 -0.30 28.06
CA LEU A 122 -2.39 0.52 26.91
C LEU A 122 -3.52 1.49 27.27
N VAL A 123 -4.58 1.00 27.94
CA VAL A 123 -5.71 1.84 28.41
C VAL A 123 -5.24 2.90 29.42
N GLU A 124 -4.32 2.55 30.33
CA GLU A 124 -3.71 3.51 31.27
C GLU A 124 -2.98 4.64 30.52
N ALA A 125 -2.17 4.28 29.52
CA ALA A 125 -1.43 5.22 28.69
C ALA A 125 -2.35 6.13 27.85
N GLU A 126 -3.41 5.57 27.25
CA GLU A 126 -4.37 6.33 26.46
C GLU A 126 -5.13 7.35 27.33
N ASN A 127 -5.61 6.94 28.51
CA ASN A 127 -6.26 7.84 29.46
C ASN A 127 -5.34 8.97 29.92
N ARG A 128 -4.04 8.68 30.12
CA ARG A 128 -3.06 9.72 30.40
C ARG A 128 -2.96 10.74 29.26
N LEU A 129 -2.82 10.29 28.01
CA LEU A 129 -2.75 11.18 26.84
C LEU A 129 -4.02 12.05 26.70
N ILE A 130 -5.19 11.47 26.94
CA ILE A 130 -6.48 12.19 26.94
C ILE A 130 -6.50 13.24 28.06
N SER A 131 -6.01 12.92 29.27
CA SER A 131 -5.93 13.89 30.38
C SER A 131 -5.01 15.07 30.07
N GLU A 132 -4.02 14.86 29.20
CA GLU A 132 -3.10 15.89 28.70
C GLU A 132 -3.67 16.70 27.51
N GLY A 133 -4.93 16.45 27.13
CA GLY A 133 -5.61 17.14 26.03
C GLY A 133 -5.22 16.67 24.64
N LYS A 134 -4.68 15.45 24.51
CA LYS A 134 -4.35 14.82 23.23
C LYS A 134 -5.48 13.90 22.76
N ASN A 135 -5.43 13.54 21.48
CA ASN A 135 -6.41 12.66 20.83
C ASN A 135 -5.68 11.40 20.34
N PRO A 136 -5.36 10.44 21.23
CA PRO A 136 -4.73 9.19 20.82
C PRO A 136 -5.66 8.36 19.90
N PRO A 137 -5.09 7.40 19.14
CA PRO A 137 -5.86 6.46 18.35
C PRO A 137 -6.88 5.71 19.21
N LYS A 138 -8.06 5.42 18.65
CA LYS A 138 -9.07 4.58 19.29
C LYS A 138 -8.69 3.11 19.20
N ILE A 139 -9.13 2.30 20.15
CA ILE A 139 -8.76 0.89 20.27
C ILE A 139 -9.82 0.00 19.63
N GLY A 140 -9.45 -0.69 18.55
CA GLY A 140 -10.21 -1.81 17.99
C GLY A 140 -9.57 -3.14 18.37
N MET A 141 -10.30 -4.25 18.25
CA MET A 141 -9.73 -5.57 18.51
C MET A 141 -9.08 -6.12 17.25
N PHE A 142 -7.82 -6.55 17.31
CA PHE A 142 -7.32 -7.56 16.38
C PHE A 142 -7.35 -8.92 17.07
N TYR A 143 -8.34 -9.73 16.72
CA TYR A 143 -8.52 -11.06 17.30
C TYR A 143 -7.65 -12.06 16.54
N ASP A 144 -6.48 -12.34 17.11
CA ASP A 144 -5.65 -13.44 16.64
C ASP A 144 -6.29 -14.77 17.03
N THR A 145 -6.78 -15.45 16.01
CA THR A 145 -7.54 -16.70 16.11
C THR A 145 -6.66 -17.88 16.51
N THR A 146 -5.33 -17.74 16.53
CA THR A 146 -4.42 -18.74 17.11
C THR A 146 -4.76 -19.02 18.58
N ALA A 147 -5.27 -18.02 19.31
CA ALA A 147 -5.74 -18.18 20.67
C ALA A 147 -6.87 -19.24 20.80
N LEU A 148 -7.71 -19.43 19.78
CA LEU A 148 -8.74 -20.48 19.77
C LEU A 148 -8.12 -21.87 19.81
N TRP A 149 -7.07 -22.08 19.02
CA TRP A 149 -6.36 -23.36 18.97
C TRP A 149 -5.78 -23.71 20.33
N ILE A 150 -5.11 -22.76 21.00
CA ILE A 150 -4.58 -22.98 22.35
C ILE A 150 -5.72 -23.24 23.33
N GLN A 151 -6.73 -22.37 23.36
CA GLN A 151 -7.85 -22.48 24.30
C GLN A 151 -8.62 -23.79 24.17
N ASN A 152 -8.64 -24.38 22.98
CA ASN A 152 -9.29 -25.65 22.68
C ASN A 152 -8.33 -26.85 22.75
N GLY A 153 -7.26 -26.75 23.54
CA GLY A 153 -6.34 -27.87 23.79
C GLY A 153 -5.47 -28.21 22.59
N ASN A 154 -4.96 -27.19 21.90
CA ASN A 154 -4.11 -27.30 20.71
C ASN A 154 -4.81 -28.01 19.54
N GLN A 155 -6.09 -27.69 19.32
CA GLN A 155 -6.90 -28.20 18.21
C GLN A 155 -7.84 -27.11 17.67
N PRO A 156 -8.09 -27.04 16.35
CA PRO A 156 -9.01 -26.04 15.80
C PRO A 156 -10.43 -26.18 16.37
N ALA A 157 -11.02 -25.07 16.83
CA ALA A 157 -12.31 -25.07 17.51
C ALA A 157 -13.50 -25.21 16.53
N ASP A 158 -14.52 -26.01 16.88
CA ASP A 158 -15.78 -26.06 16.12
C ASP A 158 -16.73 -24.94 16.58
N LEU A 159 -16.77 -23.86 15.79
CA LEU A 159 -17.56 -22.66 16.06
C LEU A 159 -19.02 -22.78 15.60
N THR A 160 -19.46 -23.93 15.10
CA THR A 160 -20.90 -24.19 14.85
C THR A 160 -21.62 -24.64 16.12
N THR A 161 -20.88 -25.26 17.05
CA THR A 161 -21.39 -25.69 18.36
C THR A 161 -21.63 -24.52 19.32
N LEU A 162 -22.51 -24.70 20.30
CA LEU A 162 -22.73 -23.69 21.34
C LEU A 162 -21.45 -23.42 22.16
N ALA A 163 -20.69 -24.46 22.48
CA ALA A 163 -19.46 -24.34 23.25
C ALA A 163 -18.38 -23.55 22.49
N GLY A 164 -18.19 -23.82 21.19
CA GLY A 164 -17.26 -23.06 20.35
C GLY A 164 -17.68 -21.60 20.18
N LYS A 165 -18.97 -21.34 19.95
CA LYS A 165 -19.53 -19.97 19.90
C LYS A 165 -19.31 -19.20 21.19
N GLN A 166 -19.55 -19.83 22.33
CA GLN A 166 -19.30 -19.24 23.65
C GLN A 166 -17.82 -18.97 23.87
N MET A 167 -16.94 -19.89 23.50
CA MET A 167 -15.48 -19.69 23.58
C MET A 167 -15.03 -18.50 22.74
N PHE A 168 -15.46 -18.45 21.47
CA PHE A 168 -15.11 -17.37 20.55
C PHE A 168 -15.60 -16.02 21.06
N PHE A 169 -16.88 -15.92 21.46
CA PHE A 169 -17.43 -14.68 22.00
C PHE A 169 -16.82 -14.30 23.35
N LYS A 170 -16.43 -15.26 24.20
CA LYS A 170 -15.82 -14.95 25.50
C LYS A 170 -14.55 -14.13 25.34
N MET A 171 -13.68 -14.46 24.39
CA MET A 171 -12.46 -13.67 24.16
C MET A 171 -12.76 -12.25 23.68
N ILE A 172 -13.73 -12.09 22.79
CA ILE A 172 -14.26 -10.78 22.37
C ILE A 172 -14.76 -10.00 23.60
N LYS A 173 -15.59 -10.64 24.42
CA LYS A 173 -16.12 -10.03 25.64
C LYS A 173 -15.00 -9.59 26.58
N ASP A 174 -14.03 -10.46 26.85
CA ASP A 174 -12.93 -10.16 27.76
C ASP A 174 -12.10 -8.95 27.29
N PHE A 175 -11.93 -8.77 25.98
CA PHE A 175 -11.29 -7.58 25.40
C PHE A 175 -12.11 -6.31 25.67
N PHE A 176 -13.39 -6.31 25.27
CA PHE A 176 -14.26 -5.13 25.37
C PHE A 176 -14.67 -4.79 26.82
N ASP A 177 -14.60 -5.74 27.76
CA ASP A 177 -14.73 -5.47 29.20
C ASP A 177 -13.54 -4.66 29.75
N ARG A 178 -12.35 -4.76 29.12
CA ARG A 178 -11.10 -4.11 29.57
C ARG A 178 -10.89 -2.75 28.93
N VAL A 179 -11.38 -2.55 27.70
CA VAL A 179 -11.31 -1.28 27.01
C VAL A 179 -12.58 -0.47 27.32
N PRO A 180 -12.50 0.71 27.94
CA PRO A 180 -13.68 1.55 28.17
C PRO A 180 -14.37 1.95 26.87
N VAL A 181 -15.72 2.03 26.89
CA VAL A 181 -16.54 2.37 25.71
C VAL A 181 -16.12 3.65 25.01
N SER A 182 -15.63 4.65 25.76
CA SER A 182 -15.13 5.94 25.23
C SER A 182 -13.85 5.81 24.39
N LEU A 183 -13.14 4.68 24.51
CA LEU A 183 -11.90 4.40 23.80
C LEU A 183 -12.10 3.45 22.62
N TRP A 184 -13.29 2.85 22.46
CA TRP A 184 -13.57 1.93 21.35
C TRP A 184 -13.42 2.61 20.00
N ALA A 185 -12.64 1.98 19.11
CA ALA A 185 -12.64 2.30 17.70
C ALA A 185 -13.97 1.88 17.09
N ARG A 186 -14.50 2.73 16.21
CA ARG A 186 -15.80 2.52 15.57
C ARG A 186 -15.74 2.82 14.09
N ILE A 187 -16.35 1.95 13.29
CA ILE A 187 -16.63 2.15 11.86
C ILE A 187 -18.15 2.22 11.69
N GLY A 188 -18.66 3.26 11.05
CA GLY A 188 -20.11 3.47 10.92
C GLY A 188 -20.85 3.51 12.27
N GLY A 189 -20.16 3.92 13.34
CA GLY A 189 -20.70 3.94 14.71
C GLY A 189 -20.66 2.60 15.46
N LYS A 190 -20.22 1.51 14.85
CA LYS A 190 -20.16 0.16 15.46
C LYS A 190 -18.75 -0.18 15.97
N PRO A 191 -18.57 -0.84 17.14
CA PRO A 191 -17.25 -1.22 17.67
C PRO A 191 -16.50 -2.17 16.73
N LEU A 192 -15.21 -1.90 16.50
CA LEU A 192 -14.42 -2.60 15.48
C LEU A 192 -13.77 -3.89 16.00
N ILE A 193 -13.94 -4.99 15.24
CA ILE A 193 -13.25 -6.27 15.42
C ILE A 193 -12.64 -6.67 14.06
N VAL A 194 -11.35 -6.94 14.02
CA VAL A 194 -10.63 -7.51 12.88
C VAL A 194 -10.18 -8.90 13.26
N LEU A 195 -10.50 -9.91 12.44
CA LEU A 195 -10.16 -11.31 12.71
C LEU A 195 -8.88 -11.72 11.97
N TYR A 196 -8.03 -12.51 12.60
CA TYR A 196 -6.98 -13.24 11.90
C TYR A 196 -7.55 -14.49 11.19
N GLY A 197 -6.70 -15.29 10.53
CA GLY A 197 -7.11 -16.36 9.63
C GLY A 197 -8.00 -17.47 10.24
N ALA A 198 -8.78 -18.15 9.39
CA ALA A 198 -9.79 -19.12 9.79
C ALA A 198 -9.22 -20.51 10.14
N GLN A 199 -7.95 -20.79 9.87
CA GLN A 199 -7.31 -22.12 10.03
C GLN A 199 -7.35 -22.68 11.47
N TYR A 200 -7.63 -21.83 12.46
CA TYR A 200 -7.76 -22.21 13.87
C TYR A 200 -9.21 -22.54 14.30
N ALA A 201 -10.15 -22.49 13.35
CA ALA A 201 -11.51 -23.00 13.50
C ALA A 201 -11.72 -24.21 12.58
N SER A 202 -12.12 -25.37 13.13
CA SER A 202 -12.35 -26.57 12.31
C SER A 202 -13.63 -26.47 11.49
N HIS A 203 -14.67 -25.83 12.05
CA HIS A 203 -15.95 -25.59 11.40
C HIS A 203 -16.49 -24.24 11.83
N TYR A 204 -17.06 -23.51 10.89
CA TYR A 204 -17.78 -22.27 11.12
C TYR A 204 -18.83 -22.09 10.02
N ASN A 205 -19.80 -21.21 10.28
CA ASN A 205 -20.80 -20.76 9.32
C ASN A 205 -21.42 -19.45 9.82
N GLN A 206 -22.37 -18.88 9.06
CA GLN A 206 -23.01 -17.60 9.39
C GLN A 206 -23.53 -17.52 10.84
N SER A 207 -24.03 -18.63 11.39
CA SER A 207 -24.57 -18.66 12.76
C SER A 207 -23.52 -18.37 13.84
N THR A 208 -22.21 -18.45 13.51
CA THR A 208 -21.10 -18.05 14.38
C THR A 208 -21.10 -16.54 14.60
N PHE A 209 -21.20 -15.78 13.50
CA PHE A 209 -21.18 -14.32 13.51
C PHE A 209 -22.51 -13.74 13.99
N ASP A 210 -23.62 -14.39 13.65
CA ASP A 210 -24.95 -14.04 14.18
C ASP A 210 -24.97 -14.17 15.71
N TYR A 211 -24.33 -15.22 16.25
CA TYR A 211 -24.18 -15.42 17.68
C TYR A 211 -23.35 -14.29 18.32
N VAL A 212 -22.21 -13.93 17.72
CA VAL A 212 -21.39 -12.80 18.21
C VAL A 212 -22.21 -11.52 18.24
N LYS A 213 -22.90 -11.16 17.15
CA LYS A 213 -23.73 -9.95 17.08
C LYS A 213 -24.84 -9.95 18.14
N ALA A 214 -25.52 -11.08 18.32
CA ALA A 214 -26.57 -11.22 19.33
C ALA A 214 -26.04 -11.11 20.77
N GLN A 215 -24.95 -11.81 21.11
CA GLN A 215 -24.37 -11.73 22.45
C GLN A 215 -23.74 -10.37 22.75
N PHE A 216 -23.14 -9.73 21.75
CA PHE A 216 -22.59 -8.38 21.90
C PHE A 216 -23.71 -7.38 22.23
N ALA A 217 -24.85 -7.44 21.51
CA ALA A 217 -26.00 -6.60 21.78
C ALA A 217 -26.60 -6.82 23.17
N LEU A 218 -26.68 -8.09 23.62
CA LEU A 218 -27.13 -8.42 24.97
C LEU A 218 -26.17 -7.89 26.05
N THR A 219 -24.86 -7.92 25.79
CA THR A 219 -23.83 -7.54 26.76
C THR A 219 -23.65 -6.03 26.84
N TYR A 220 -23.74 -5.33 25.71
CA TYR A 220 -23.37 -3.91 25.58
C TYR A 220 -24.55 -3.05 25.12
N SER A 221 -25.68 -3.15 25.81
CA SER A 221 -26.83 -2.24 25.67
C SER A 221 -27.35 -2.05 24.24
N GLY A 222 -27.37 -3.12 23.45
CA GLY A 222 -27.87 -3.11 22.06
C GLY A 222 -26.82 -2.78 21.00
N GLU A 223 -25.57 -2.55 21.37
CA GLU A 223 -24.46 -2.35 20.42
C GLU A 223 -24.25 -3.60 19.53
N THR A 224 -23.83 -3.39 18.29
CA THR A 224 -23.41 -4.50 17.40
C THR A 224 -22.04 -4.19 16.82
N PRO A 225 -21.11 -5.16 16.76
CA PRO A 225 -19.77 -4.92 16.26
C PRO A 225 -19.76 -4.81 14.73
N TYR A 226 -18.81 -4.04 14.21
CA TYR A 226 -18.36 -4.08 12.82
C TYR A 226 -17.23 -5.11 12.74
N ILE A 227 -17.47 -6.21 12.04
CA ILE A 227 -16.51 -7.32 11.95
C ILE A 227 -15.85 -7.28 10.58
N ILE A 228 -14.52 -7.21 10.55
CA ILE A 228 -13.69 -7.41 9.36
C ILE A 228 -13.10 -8.81 9.44
N LYS A 229 -13.43 -9.67 8.48
CA LYS A 229 -12.89 -11.04 8.39
C LYS A 229 -11.63 -11.06 7.54
N GLU A 230 -10.66 -11.90 7.89
CA GLU A 230 -9.59 -12.25 6.94
C GLU A 230 -10.21 -13.14 5.82
N SER A 231 -9.69 -13.04 4.61
CA SER A 231 -10.23 -13.69 3.41
C SER A 231 -10.37 -15.21 3.49
N SER A 232 -9.58 -15.89 4.34
CA SER A 232 -9.74 -17.33 4.60
C SER A 232 -11.04 -17.73 5.31
N TRP A 233 -11.81 -16.78 5.83
CA TRP A 233 -13.16 -17.02 6.36
C TRP A 233 -14.18 -17.07 5.21
N GLU A 234 -14.27 -18.22 4.56
CA GLU A 234 -15.09 -18.45 3.37
C GLU A 234 -16.56 -18.78 3.68
N GLY A 235 -17.47 -18.46 2.76
CA GLY A 235 -18.89 -18.86 2.88
C GLY A 235 -19.68 -18.15 4.00
N VAL A 236 -19.17 -17.04 4.52
CA VAL A 236 -19.79 -16.22 5.58
C VAL A 236 -19.77 -14.74 5.21
N ALA A 237 -20.76 -13.99 5.70
CA ALA A 237 -20.86 -12.55 5.50
C ALA A 237 -20.60 -11.78 6.80
N THR A 238 -19.65 -10.85 6.73
CA THR A 238 -19.31 -9.88 7.79
C THR A 238 -19.46 -8.45 7.27
N ASP A 239 -19.09 -7.44 8.06
CA ASP A 239 -19.25 -6.04 7.69
C ASP A 239 -18.12 -5.56 6.75
N GLY A 240 -16.92 -6.14 6.84
CA GLY A 240 -15.81 -5.95 5.90
C GLY A 240 -14.94 -7.20 5.75
N GLU A 241 -13.97 -7.13 4.85
CA GLU A 241 -13.01 -8.20 4.54
C GLU A 241 -11.61 -7.61 4.30
N TYR A 242 -10.56 -8.38 4.52
CA TYR A 242 -9.18 -8.03 4.16
C TYR A 242 -8.35 -9.33 3.96
N THR A 243 -7.13 -9.22 3.45
CA THR A 243 -6.21 -10.37 3.30
C THR A 243 -4.87 -10.07 3.96
N TRP A 244 -4.46 -10.91 4.92
CA TRP A 244 -3.16 -10.75 5.58
C TRP A 244 -1.98 -10.97 4.63
N GLY A 245 -0.88 -10.26 4.82
CA GLY A 245 0.37 -10.42 4.09
C GLY A 245 0.65 -9.28 3.10
N ALA A 246 0.02 -8.12 3.29
CA ALA A 246 0.17 -6.98 2.39
C ALA A 246 1.61 -6.45 2.37
N ALA A 247 2.33 -6.60 3.48
CA ALA A 247 3.72 -6.22 3.60
C ALA A 247 4.64 -7.07 2.70
N ALA A 248 4.29 -8.34 2.46
CA ALA A 248 5.07 -9.26 1.64
C ALA A 248 4.65 -9.25 0.16
N PHE A 249 3.34 -9.16 -0.09
CA PHE A 249 2.75 -9.44 -1.40
C PHE A 249 2.15 -8.21 -2.11
N GLY A 250 2.09 -7.07 -1.43
CA GLY A 250 1.51 -5.83 -1.96
C GLY A 250 0.11 -5.57 -1.42
N VAL A 251 -0.45 -4.41 -1.78
CA VAL A 251 -1.75 -3.95 -1.25
C VAL A 251 -2.85 -4.94 -1.60
N ASN A 252 -3.72 -5.21 -0.63
CA ASN A 252 -5.02 -5.83 -0.88
C ASN A 252 -6.15 -4.83 -0.61
N ILE A 253 -7.17 -4.87 -1.45
CA ILE A 253 -8.33 -3.98 -1.38
C ILE A 253 -9.58 -4.85 -1.50
N HIS A 254 -10.43 -4.75 -0.49
CA HIS A 254 -11.69 -5.49 -0.37
C HIS A 254 -12.80 -4.49 -0.05
N GLY A 255 -13.47 -4.00 -1.10
CA GLY A 255 -14.52 -3.00 -0.96
C GLY A 255 -14.02 -1.69 -0.31
N ASP A 256 -14.47 -1.42 0.92
CA ASP A 256 -14.13 -0.21 1.68
C ASP A 256 -12.91 -0.35 2.60
N VAL A 257 -12.29 -1.54 2.64
CA VAL A 257 -11.08 -1.84 3.43
C VAL A 257 -9.90 -2.08 2.51
N ALA A 258 -8.78 -1.43 2.79
CA ALA A 258 -7.50 -1.74 2.16
C ALA A 258 -6.45 -2.06 3.22
N GLU A 259 -5.50 -2.93 2.91
CA GLU A 259 -4.32 -3.16 3.75
C GLU A 259 -3.04 -3.03 2.92
N LEU A 260 -2.01 -2.43 3.54
CA LEU A 260 -0.69 -2.26 2.95
C LEU A 260 0.41 -2.38 4.02
N GLY A 261 1.63 -2.72 3.58
CA GLY A 261 2.82 -2.73 4.42
C GLY A 261 4.06 -2.20 3.72
N PRO A 262 5.14 -1.90 4.47
CA PRO A 262 6.33 -1.25 3.92
C PRO A 262 7.32 -2.21 3.26
N GLY A 263 7.16 -3.51 3.46
CA GLY A 263 8.04 -4.61 3.05
C GLY A 263 8.06 -5.69 4.14
N TYR A 264 8.75 -6.79 3.92
CA TYR A 264 8.69 -7.97 4.79
C TYR A 264 10.01 -8.75 4.74
N ASP A 265 10.47 -9.26 5.87
CA ASP A 265 11.61 -10.17 5.97
C ASP A 265 11.52 -10.95 7.29
N ASP A 266 11.20 -12.25 7.20
CA ASP A 266 11.15 -13.17 8.35
C ASP A 266 12.42 -14.04 8.47
N SER A 267 13.52 -13.66 7.83
CA SER A 267 14.76 -14.45 7.83
C SER A 267 15.43 -14.60 9.20
N ALA A 268 15.13 -13.69 10.14
CA ALA A 268 15.57 -13.81 11.53
C ALA A 268 14.74 -14.83 12.32
N VAL A 269 13.54 -15.20 11.88
CA VAL A 269 12.62 -16.03 12.67
C VAL A 269 13.01 -17.51 12.62
N TYR A 270 13.27 -18.09 13.79
CA TYR A 270 13.61 -19.50 13.92
C TYR A 270 12.62 -20.44 13.24
N GLY A 271 13.14 -21.33 12.39
CA GLY A 271 12.38 -22.38 11.71
C GLY A 271 11.72 -21.97 10.38
N ARG A 272 11.87 -20.72 9.92
CA ARG A 272 11.41 -20.28 8.60
C ARG A 272 12.41 -20.67 7.51
N ASN A 273 12.06 -21.66 6.67
CA ASN A 273 12.89 -22.07 5.54
C ASN A 273 12.05 -22.61 4.36
N PRO A 274 12.07 -21.96 3.17
CA PRO A 274 12.74 -20.68 2.91
C PRO A 274 12.04 -19.52 3.63
N PRO A 275 12.76 -18.45 4.00
CA PRO A 275 12.13 -17.23 4.49
C PRO A 275 11.38 -16.51 3.36
N THR A 276 10.40 -15.70 3.74
CA THR A 276 9.70 -14.76 2.87
C THR A 276 10.42 -13.42 2.94
N TYR A 277 10.67 -12.82 1.77
CA TYR A 277 11.37 -11.54 1.66
C TYR A 277 10.71 -10.62 0.63
N ARG A 278 10.53 -9.37 1.02
CA ARG A 278 10.07 -8.24 0.22
C ARG A 278 10.88 -7.00 0.64
N ASP A 279 11.79 -6.60 -0.24
CA ASP A 279 12.55 -5.36 -0.09
C ASP A 279 11.59 -4.16 0.03
N ARG A 280 11.90 -3.23 0.92
CA ARG A 280 11.15 -1.97 1.05
C ARG A 280 11.41 -1.00 -0.11
N GLU A 281 12.42 -1.28 -0.94
CA GLU A 281 12.84 -0.50 -2.10
C GLU A 281 13.09 0.97 -1.74
N CYS A 282 13.78 1.19 -0.62
CA CYS A 282 14.00 2.52 -0.05
C CYS A 282 12.71 3.33 0.20
N GLY A 283 11.61 2.63 0.48
CA GLY A 283 10.28 3.17 0.72
C GLY A 283 9.41 3.29 -0.53
N GLU A 284 9.91 2.97 -1.73
CA GLU A 284 9.10 3.04 -2.95
C GLU A 284 7.97 1.99 -2.95
N PHE A 285 8.22 0.78 -2.44
CA PHE A 285 7.19 -0.25 -2.29
C PHE A 285 6.00 0.26 -1.45
N TYR A 286 6.30 0.92 -0.32
CA TYR A 286 5.27 1.47 0.56
C TYR A 286 4.50 2.63 -0.09
N LYS A 287 5.21 3.53 -0.79
CA LYS A 287 4.58 4.67 -1.49
C LYS A 287 3.67 4.20 -2.63
N ASP A 288 4.08 3.18 -3.38
CA ASP A 288 3.23 2.56 -4.41
C ASP A 288 1.96 1.99 -3.79
N GLY A 289 2.06 1.41 -2.60
CA GLY A 289 0.89 0.93 -1.87
C GLY A 289 -0.07 2.06 -1.49
N TRP A 290 0.44 3.17 -0.97
CA TRP A 290 -0.37 4.35 -0.67
C TRP A 290 -1.04 4.97 -1.91
N GLU A 291 -0.40 4.90 -3.08
CA GLU A 291 -0.99 5.34 -4.33
C GLU A 291 -2.15 4.45 -4.76
N GLN A 292 -2.02 3.13 -4.64
CA GLN A 292 -3.11 2.18 -4.90
C GLN A 292 -4.28 2.40 -3.94
N VAL A 293 -4.01 2.59 -2.64
CA VAL A 293 -5.02 2.93 -1.64
C VAL A 293 -5.71 4.28 -1.94
N SER A 294 -4.94 5.27 -2.39
CA SER A 294 -5.50 6.57 -2.77
C SER A 294 -6.35 6.52 -4.03
N ASP A 295 -6.10 5.52 -4.85
CA ASP A 295 -6.83 5.22 -6.05
C ASP A 295 -7.85 4.08 -5.87
N SER A 296 -8.22 3.72 -4.65
CA SER A 296 -9.33 2.83 -4.39
C SER A 296 -10.54 3.57 -3.82
N ALA A 297 -11.66 2.87 -3.60
CA ALA A 297 -12.78 3.39 -2.84
C ALA A 297 -12.67 3.13 -1.33
N ALA A 298 -11.52 2.62 -0.86
CA ALA A 298 -11.33 2.33 0.55
C ALA A 298 -11.56 3.58 1.41
N THR A 299 -12.26 3.38 2.51
CA THR A 299 -12.46 4.39 3.55
C THR A 299 -11.79 4.00 4.87
N LEU A 300 -11.41 2.73 5.00
CA LEU A 300 -10.52 2.24 6.04
C LEU A 300 -9.24 1.70 5.38
N THR A 301 -8.10 2.11 5.90
CA THR A 301 -6.81 1.51 5.53
C THR A 301 -6.11 0.97 6.75
N ILE A 302 -5.69 -0.29 6.70
CA ILE A 302 -4.95 -0.97 7.77
C ILE A 302 -3.48 -1.06 7.37
N ILE A 303 -2.59 -0.63 8.24
CA ILE A 303 -1.15 -0.73 8.03
C ILE A 303 -0.65 -2.01 8.71
N GLU A 304 -0.07 -2.89 7.90
CA GLU A 304 0.65 -4.11 8.29
C GLU A 304 2.15 -3.79 8.32
N THR A 305 2.76 -3.52 9.47
CA THR A 305 2.23 -3.44 10.85
C THR A 305 2.76 -2.20 11.57
N TRP A 306 2.30 -1.92 12.80
CA TRP A 306 2.98 -0.91 13.61
C TRP A 306 4.38 -1.36 13.99
N ASN A 307 4.52 -2.56 14.57
CA ASN A 307 5.74 -2.97 15.26
C ASN A 307 5.98 -4.49 15.29
N GLU A 308 5.66 -5.22 14.22
CA GLU A 308 6.00 -6.64 14.10
C GLU A 308 7.43 -6.86 13.60
N PHE A 309 8.38 -6.63 14.52
CA PHE A 309 9.82 -6.63 14.26
C PHE A 309 10.40 -7.97 13.81
N HIS A 310 9.76 -9.09 14.16
CA HIS A 310 10.18 -10.42 13.71
C HIS A 310 10.03 -10.56 12.18
N GLU A 311 9.00 -9.94 11.61
CA GLU A 311 8.68 -9.99 10.18
C GLU A 311 9.26 -8.82 9.40
N GLY A 312 9.93 -7.87 10.06
CA GLY A 312 10.42 -6.66 9.42
C GLY A 312 9.34 -5.86 8.69
N SER A 313 8.08 -5.95 9.15
CA SER A 313 6.91 -5.31 8.52
C SER A 313 6.51 -3.98 9.17
N GLU A 314 7.22 -3.55 10.21
CA GLU A 314 6.88 -2.39 11.02
C GLU A 314 7.05 -1.02 10.32
N VAL A 315 6.14 -0.09 10.63
CA VAL A 315 6.30 1.35 10.34
C VAL A 315 6.76 2.17 11.56
N ALA A 316 6.78 1.56 12.76
CA ALA A 316 7.34 2.16 13.96
C ALA A 316 8.82 2.55 13.77
N PRO A 317 9.35 3.47 14.59
CA PRO A 317 10.75 3.79 14.54
C PRO A 317 11.63 2.57 14.79
N THR A 318 12.69 2.40 14.00
CA THR A 318 13.66 1.31 14.14
C THR A 318 15.10 1.82 14.19
N ALA A 319 16.05 0.98 14.56
CA ALA A 319 17.48 1.31 14.48
C ALA A 319 17.96 1.45 13.03
N GLU A 320 17.36 0.68 12.11
CA GLU A 320 17.70 0.57 10.70
C GLU A 320 17.18 1.76 9.89
N TYR A 321 15.95 2.21 10.18
CA TYR A 321 15.24 3.22 9.39
C TYR A 321 14.88 4.48 10.17
N ASN A 322 15.20 4.54 11.47
CA ASN A 322 14.80 5.64 12.34
C ASN A 322 13.28 5.92 12.17
N ARG A 323 12.85 7.18 12.08
CA ARG A 323 11.44 7.55 11.83
C ARG A 323 11.04 7.58 10.35
N GLN A 324 11.79 6.99 9.42
CA GLN A 324 11.50 7.11 7.98
C GLN A 324 10.08 6.64 7.64
N TYR A 325 9.69 5.44 8.06
CA TYR A 325 8.38 4.86 7.72
C TYR A 325 7.23 5.52 8.46
N LEU A 326 7.42 5.88 9.73
CA LEU A 326 6.49 6.75 10.47
C LEU A 326 6.21 8.06 9.72
N ASN A 327 7.25 8.74 9.24
CA ASN A 327 7.11 9.98 8.50
C ASN A 327 6.43 9.78 7.13
N LEU A 328 6.72 8.67 6.45
CA LEU A 328 6.02 8.29 5.22
C LEU A 328 4.54 8.02 5.48
N THR A 329 4.20 7.30 6.56
CA THR A 329 2.82 7.07 6.98
C THR A 329 2.11 8.40 7.25
N ALA A 330 2.73 9.31 8.01
CA ALA A 330 2.16 10.63 8.31
C ALA A 330 1.82 11.43 7.03
N GLN A 331 2.76 11.48 6.09
CA GLN A 331 2.60 12.22 4.83
C GLN A 331 1.47 11.62 3.98
N ASN A 332 1.48 10.30 3.79
CA ASN A 332 0.50 9.63 2.94
C ASN A 332 -0.90 9.58 3.57
N ALA A 333 -1.00 9.33 4.88
CA ALA A 333 -2.27 9.35 5.61
C ALA A 333 -2.93 10.73 5.53
N LEU A 334 -2.15 11.81 5.69
CA LEU A 334 -2.64 13.18 5.55
C LEU A 334 -3.17 13.44 4.14
N ALA A 335 -2.39 13.09 3.11
CA ALA A 335 -2.79 13.27 1.71
C ALA A 335 -4.06 12.46 1.37
N TRP A 336 -4.10 11.20 1.77
CA TRP A 336 -5.20 10.28 1.51
C TRP A 336 -6.51 10.72 2.17
N LYS A 337 -6.46 11.15 3.45
CA LYS A 337 -7.63 11.66 4.18
C LYS A 337 -8.19 12.94 3.56
N ALA A 338 -7.31 13.81 3.05
CA ALA A 338 -7.67 15.05 2.40
C ALA A 338 -8.24 14.84 0.98
N ALA A 339 -7.86 13.75 0.30
CA ALA A 339 -8.31 13.46 -1.05
C ALA A 339 -9.82 13.12 -1.09
N PRO A 340 -10.64 13.83 -1.88
CA PRO A 340 -12.05 13.51 -2.04
C PRO A 340 -12.22 12.16 -2.76
N ILE A 341 -13.31 11.47 -2.46
CA ILE A 341 -13.76 10.32 -3.25
C ILE A 341 -14.46 10.89 -4.48
N VAL A 342 -13.80 10.86 -5.64
CA VAL A 342 -14.35 11.37 -6.91
C VAL A 342 -14.70 10.18 -7.80
N PRO A 343 -15.93 10.12 -8.35
CA PRO A 343 -16.28 9.10 -9.33
C PRO A 343 -15.29 9.11 -10.51
N ARG A 344 -14.69 7.97 -10.80
CA ARG A 344 -13.75 7.85 -11.92
C ARG A 344 -14.54 7.83 -13.24
N PRO A 345 -14.19 8.69 -14.22
CA PRO A 345 -14.88 8.71 -15.50
C PRO A 345 -14.49 7.54 -16.41
N TYR A 346 -13.29 6.98 -16.18
CA TYR A 346 -12.78 5.75 -16.77
C TYR A 346 -11.72 5.15 -15.84
N ALA A 347 -11.43 3.87 -16.03
CA ALA A 347 -10.29 3.21 -15.40
C ALA A 347 -9.14 3.09 -16.42
N TRP A 348 -7.89 3.16 -15.97
CA TRP A 348 -6.71 3.18 -16.82
C TRP A 348 -5.45 2.66 -16.11
N VAL A 349 -4.54 2.04 -16.85
CA VAL A 349 -3.19 1.71 -16.40
C VAL A 349 -2.16 1.93 -17.51
N ASP A 350 -0.98 2.39 -17.12
CA ASP A 350 0.25 2.31 -17.92
C ASP A 350 1.08 1.10 -17.47
N LEU A 351 1.30 0.14 -18.39
CA LEU A 351 2.00 -1.12 -18.15
C LEU A 351 3.53 -0.96 -18.29
N GLY A 352 4.09 -0.01 -17.55
CA GLY A 352 5.52 0.18 -17.36
C GLY A 352 6.11 -0.69 -16.25
N ARG A 353 7.44 -0.61 -16.08
CA ARG A 353 8.18 -1.24 -14.98
C ARG A 353 7.72 -0.71 -13.63
N PHE A 354 7.48 0.59 -13.56
CA PHE A 354 6.88 1.27 -12.40
C PHE A 354 5.51 1.75 -12.82
N GLN A 355 4.53 0.87 -12.69
CA GLN A 355 3.18 1.12 -13.16
C GLN A 355 2.60 2.38 -12.53
N TYR A 356 1.79 3.07 -13.31
CA TYR A 356 0.92 4.10 -12.79
C TYR A 356 -0.49 3.82 -13.29
N ALA A 357 -1.42 3.73 -12.34
CA ALA A 357 -2.77 3.30 -12.62
C ALA A 357 -3.80 4.19 -11.93
N LYS A 358 -4.99 4.20 -12.53
CA LYS A 358 -6.24 4.75 -12.00
C LYS A 358 -7.38 3.75 -12.21
N GLY A 359 -7.69 2.93 -11.23
CA GLY A 359 -8.80 1.98 -11.22
C GLY A 359 -8.53 0.66 -11.95
N ILE A 360 -7.27 0.37 -12.30
CA ILE A 360 -6.85 -0.94 -12.84
C ILE A 360 -5.58 -1.38 -12.13
N SER A 361 -5.57 -2.56 -11.50
CA SER A 361 -4.33 -3.21 -11.08
C SER A 361 -3.92 -4.27 -12.10
N ALA A 362 -2.62 -4.57 -12.16
CA ALA A 362 -2.05 -5.48 -13.15
C ALA A 362 -1.11 -6.47 -12.45
N PRO A 363 -1.67 -7.45 -11.69
CA PRO A 363 -0.89 -8.39 -10.90
C PRO A 363 0.15 -9.14 -11.75
N ASN A 364 1.36 -9.29 -11.22
CA ASN A 364 2.48 -9.96 -11.89
C ASN A 364 2.89 -11.22 -11.12
N LEU A 365 2.02 -12.24 -11.14
CA LEU A 365 2.19 -13.49 -10.41
C LEU A 365 1.50 -14.68 -11.10
N GLY A 366 1.82 -15.89 -10.66
CA GLY A 366 1.25 -17.13 -11.18
C GLY A 366 1.54 -17.34 -12.66
N ASP A 367 0.55 -17.85 -13.40
CA ASP A 367 0.60 -18.00 -14.87
C ASP A 367 0.46 -16.67 -15.65
N GLY A 368 0.39 -15.55 -14.92
CA GLY A 368 0.17 -14.19 -15.39
C GLY A 368 1.39 -13.29 -15.36
N THR A 369 2.59 -13.86 -15.27
CA THR A 369 3.81 -13.07 -15.13
C THR A 369 4.21 -12.36 -16.41
N TRP A 370 4.76 -11.16 -16.30
CA TRP A 370 5.13 -10.34 -17.45
C TRP A 370 6.36 -9.50 -17.18
N ARG A 371 7.02 -9.08 -18.26
CA ARG A 371 8.23 -8.26 -18.27
C ARG A 371 8.01 -7.00 -19.09
N THR A 372 8.93 -6.06 -18.96
CA THR A 372 8.93 -4.84 -19.77
C THR A 372 10.13 -4.74 -20.69
N ILE A 373 9.94 -4.06 -21.81
CA ILE A 373 10.97 -3.72 -22.78
C ILE A 373 10.73 -2.29 -23.30
N TYR A 374 11.78 -1.60 -23.75
CA TYR A 374 11.62 -0.29 -24.38
C TYR A 374 11.39 -0.44 -25.89
N LEU A 375 10.23 0.01 -26.38
CA LEU A 375 9.82 -0.07 -27.79
C LEU A 375 9.09 1.21 -28.22
N GLY A 376 9.38 1.68 -29.44
CA GLY A 376 8.66 2.82 -30.01
C GLY A 376 8.67 4.08 -29.14
N GLY A 377 9.73 4.29 -28.35
CA GLY A 377 9.88 5.47 -27.48
C GLY A 377 9.30 5.37 -26.07
N ARG A 378 8.82 4.20 -25.63
CA ARG A 378 8.35 3.98 -24.25
C ARG A 378 8.49 2.55 -23.77
N GLN A 379 8.16 2.28 -22.51
CA GLN A 379 8.10 0.92 -21.99
C GLN A 379 6.85 0.18 -22.49
N ALA A 380 7.01 -1.12 -22.73
CA ALA A 380 5.95 -2.03 -23.18
C ALA A 380 6.01 -3.32 -22.36
N ALA A 381 4.87 -3.74 -21.82
CA ALA A 381 4.71 -5.02 -21.15
C ALA A 381 4.51 -6.17 -22.14
N TYR A 382 5.02 -7.35 -21.82
CA TYR A 382 4.79 -8.58 -22.57
C TYR A 382 4.81 -9.80 -21.62
N PRO A 383 4.00 -10.84 -21.89
CA PRO A 383 4.01 -12.06 -21.07
C PRO A 383 5.40 -12.70 -20.97
N ASP A 384 5.79 -13.10 -19.77
CA ASP A 384 7.07 -13.76 -19.51
C ASP A 384 6.99 -15.25 -19.85
N LYS A 385 7.27 -15.59 -21.10
CA LYS A 385 7.32 -16.99 -21.55
C LYS A 385 8.46 -17.81 -20.93
N SER A 386 9.33 -17.19 -20.12
CA SER A 386 10.41 -17.89 -19.40
C SER A 386 10.08 -18.14 -17.92
N SER A 387 8.89 -17.74 -17.45
CA SER A 387 8.45 -18.02 -16.09
C SER A 387 8.36 -19.53 -15.81
N THR A 388 8.57 -19.89 -14.54
CA THR A 388 8.49 -21.27 -14.04
C THR A 388 7.50 -21.34 -12.87
N PRO A 389 6.75 -22.45 -12.68
CA PRO A 389 6.84 -23.71 -13.41
C PRO A 389 6.28 -23.64 -14.83
N ASP A 390 5.35 -22.72 -15.09
CA ASP A 390 4.67 -22.59 -16.37
C ASP A 390 5.02 -21.27 -17.07
N PRO A 391 5.23 -21.28 -18.40
CA PRO A 391 5.41 -20.06 -19.19
C PRO A 391 4.13 -19.23 -19.20
N SER A 392 4.25 -17.92 -19.00
CA SER A 392 3.09 -17.02 -19.09
C SER A 392 2.78 -16.61 -20.52
N TYR A 393 1.48 -16.57 -20.84
CA TYR A 393 0.92 -16.04 -22.08
C TYR A 393 -0.07 -14.90 -21.82
N HIS A 394 -0.14 -14.43 -20.58
CA HIS A 394 -1.24 -13.62 -20.09
C HIS A 394 -0.70 -12.42 -19.31
N ILE A 395 -1.33 -11.27 -19.50
CA ILE A 395 -1.25 -10.16 -18.54
C ILE A 395 -2.64 -9.98 -17.97
N TYR A 396 -2.79 -10.29 -16.68
CA TYR A 396 -4.05 -10.10 -15.97
C TYR A 396 -4.22 -8.64 -15.53
N LEU A 397 -5.47 -8.19 -15.55
CA LEU A 397 -5.88 -6.86 -15.15
C LEU A 397 -7.12 -7.00 -14.27
N ASN A 398 -7.11 -6.35 -13.11
CA ASN A 398 -8.26 -6.22 -12.22
C ASN A 398 -8.79 -4.81 -12.31
N VAL A 399 -10.09 -4.64 -12.55
CA VAL A 399 -10.72 -3.33 -12.49
C VAL A 399 -11.17 -3.10 -11.06
N ASP A 400 -11.06 -1.87 -10.56
CA ASP A 400 -11.53 -1.55 -9.21
C ASP A 400 -13.03 -1.85 -9.09
N ASP A 401 -13.41 -2.67 -8.10
CA ASP A 401 -14.78 -3.06 -7.77
C ASP A 401 -15.74 -1.85 -7.60
N ALA A 402 -15.23 -0.72 -7.13
CA ALA A 402 -16.02 0.51 -7.03
C ALA A 402 -16.34 1.14 -8.38
N TYR A 403 -15.55 0.81 -9.41
CA TYR A 403 -15.87 1.13 -10.79
C TYR A 403 -16.81 0.08 -11.38
N ILE A 404 -16.49 -1.22 -11.32
CA ILE A 404 -17.36 -2.31 -11.78
C ILE A 404 -17.18 -3.50 -10.84
N LEU A 405 -18.26 -3.94 -10.19
CA LEU A 405 -18.29 -5.18 -9.43
C LEU A 405 -19.51 -6.00 -9.85
N GLY A 406 -19.28 -7.23 -10.29
CA GLY A 406 -20.33 -8.15 -10.69
C GLY A 406 -21.25 -8.49 -9.53
N GLN A 407 -22.51 -8.10 -9.64
CA GLN A 407 -23.56 -8.44 -8.68
C GLN A 407 -24.82 -8.92 -9.38
N ASN A 408 -25.50 -9.89 -8.76
CA ASN A 408 -26.80 -10.41 -9.20
C ASN A 408 -26.81 -10.87 -10.67
N ASN A 409 -25.67 -11.29 -11.21
CA ASN A 409 -25.51 -11.70 -12.61
C ASN A 409 -25.97 -10.60 -13.61
N LEU A 410 -25.81 -9.32 -13.25
CA LEU A 410 -26.17 -8.19 -14.10
C LEU A 410 -24.99 -7.79 -15.02
N PRO A 411 -25.21 -7.64 -16.33
CA PRO A 411 -24.17 -7.21 -17.25
C PRO A 411 -23.89 -5.72 -17.12
N THR A 412 -22.61 -5.35 -17.23
CA THR A 412 -22.17 -3.98 -17.49
C THR A 412 -21.63 -3.91 -18.91
N HIS A 413 -22.24 -3.04 -19.73
CA HIS A 413 -21.74 -2.76 -21.08
C HIS A 413 -20.56 -1.81 -21.01
N ILE A 414 -19.39 -2.24 -21.46
CA ILE A 414 -18.15 -1.45 -21.41
C ILE A 414 -17.35 -1.51 -22.71
N TRP A 415 -16.41 -0.58 -22.83
CA TRP A 415 -15.42 -0.55 -23.89
C TRP A 415 -14.01 -0.62 -23.30
N VAL A 416 -13.22 -1.59 -23.76
CA VAL A 416 -11.82 -1.73 -23.36
C VAL A 416 -10.94 -1.26 -24.51
N VAL A 417 -10.14 -0.22 -24.29
CA VAL A 417 -9.15 0.25 -25.26
C VAL A 417 -7.79 -0.28 -24.85
N VAL A 418 -7.08 -0.94 -25.76
CA VAL A 418 -5.73 -1.46 -25.54
C VAL A 418 -4.77 -0.80 -26.53
N GLU A 419 -3.72 -0.19 -26.01
CA GLU A 419 -2.57 0.27 -26.79
C GLU A 419 -1.52 -0.85 -26.89
N TYR A 420 -1.12 -1.18 -28.12
CA TYR A 420 -0.20 -2.27 -28.41
C TYR A 420 0.84 -1.84 -29.45
N PHE A 421 2.04 -2.44 -29.39
CA PHE A 421 3.09 -2.19 -30.37
C PHE A 421 3.01 -3.23 -31.51
N ASP A 422 2.76 -2.77 -32.73
CA ASP A 422 2.51 -3.62 -33.89
C ASP A 422 3.81 -4.19 -34.50
N LEU A 423 4.38 -5.20 -33.85
CA LEU A 423 5.64 -5.85 -34.22
C LEU A 423 5.41 -7.32 -34.57
N GLY A 424 5.87 -7.75 -35.75
CA GLY A 424 5.69 -9.12 -36.23
C GLY A 424 4.29 -9.39 -36.81
N TYR A 425 3.93 -10.67 -36.87
CA TYR A 425 2.74 -11.17 -37.60
C TYR A 425 1.85 -12.12 -36.77
N SER A 426 2.13 -12.26 -35.47
CA SER A 426 1.32 -13.08 -34.56
C SER A 426 -0.02 -12.42 -34.25
N GLY A 427 -0.88 -13.15 -33.54
CA GLY A 427 -2.14 -12.63 -33.02
C GLY A 427 -2.14 -12.45 -31.50
N TRP A 428 -3.05 -11.62 -31.00
CA TRP A 428 -3.44 -11.59 -29.59
C TRP A 428 -4.93 -11.28 -29.46
N PHE A 429 -5.53 -11.55 -28.31
CA PHE A 429 -6.94 -11.25 -28.04
C PHE A 429 -7.15 -10.96 -26.55
N LEU A 430 -8.35 -10.52 -26.19
CA LEU A 430 -8.74 -10.25 -24.81
C LEU A 430 -9.68 -11.35 -24.32
N GLN A 431 -9.48 -11.78 -23.08
CA GLN A 431 -10.46 -12.58 -22.35
C GLN A 431 -10.97 -11.80 -21.14
N TYR A 432 -12.25 -11.93 -20.82
CA TYR A 432 -12.85 -11.21 -19.73
C TYR A 432 -13.88 -12.04 -18.96
N ASP A 433 -14.08 -11.63 -17.71
CA ASP A 433 -15.09 -12.14 -16.82
C ASP A 433 -16.48 -11.59 -17.23
N SER A 434 -17.33 -12.46 -17.75
CA SER A 434 -18.64 -12.13 -18.35
C SER A 434 -19.79 -12.79 -17.60
N VAL A 435 -21.00 -12.25 -17.75
CA VAL A 435 -22.19 -12.74 -17.06
C VAL A 435 -22.45 -14.22 -17.34
N GLY A 436 -22.56 -15.03 -16.29
CA GLY A 436 -22.80 -16.47 -16.37
C GLY A 436 -22.23 -17.26 -15.19
N PRO A 437 -22.30 -18.60 -15.20
CA PRO A 437 -21.71 -19.45 -14.16
C PRO A 437 -20.19 -19.26 -14.04
N ASP A 438 -19.64 -19.62 -12.89
CA ASP A 438 -18.20 -19.59 -12.60
C ASP A 438 -17.45 -20.74 -13.31
N GLU A 439 -17.50 -20.74 -14.64
CA GLU A 439 -16.88 -21.75 -15.51
C GLU A 439 -16.55 -21.18 -16.90
N ILE A 440 -15.72 -21.88 -17.66
CA ILE A 440 -15.43 -21.56 -19.06
C ILE A 440 -16.69 -21.79 -19.91
N PRO A 441 -17.08 -20.88 -20.82
CA PRO A 441 -16.30 -19.72 -21.27
C PRO A 441 -16.54 -18.42 -20.49
N TYR A 442 -17.46 -18.38 -19.53
CA TYR A 442 -17.93 -17.12 -18.92
C TYR A 442 -16.83 -16.37 -18.18
N VAL A 443 -16.01 -17.09 -17.40
CA VAL A 443 -14.87 -16.50 -16.67
C VAL A 443 -13.71 -16.11 -17.59
N PHE A 444 -13.64 -16.65 -18.82
CA PHE A 444 -12.57 -16.39 -19.80
C PHE A 444 -13.15 -16.15 -21.21
N LYS A 445 -14.15 -15.28 -21.31
CA LYS A 445 -14.88 -15.07 -22.57
C LYS A 445 -13.97 -14.33 -23.54
N GLY A 446 -13.68 -14.94 -24.69
CA GLY A 446 -12.75 -14.38 -25.68
C GLY A 446 -13.39 -13.34 -26.60
N THR A 447 -12.63 -12.33 -26.96
CA THR A 447 -12.92 -11.40 -28.06
C THR A 447 -12.39 -11.94 -29.40
N ASP A 448 -12.66 -11.19 -30.48
CA ASP A 448 -11.97 -11.39 -31.75
C ASP A 448 -10.45 -11.17 -31.64
N TRP A 449 -9.72 -11.81 -32.54
CA TRP A 449 -8.27 -11.70 -32.64
C TRP A 449 -7.82 -10.38 -33.27
N VAL A 450 -6.77 -9.82 -32.70
CA VAL A 450 -5.99 -8.71 -33.24
C VAL A 450 -4.76 -9.28 -33.92
N MET A 451 -4.73 -9.17 -35.24
CA MET A 451 -3.58 -9.61 -36.04
C MET A 451 -2.56 -8.50 -36.17
N LEU A 452 -1.29 -8.83 -35.93
CA LEU A 452 -0.18 -7.92 -36.13
C LEU A 452 0.23 -7.85 -37.60
N HIS A 453 0.65 -6.67 -38.04
CA HIS A 453 1.01 -6.37 -39.42
C HIS A 453 2.42 -5.77 -39.54
N ASN A 454 3.21 -5.83 -38.47
CA ASN A 454 4.60 -5.39 -38.41
C ASN A 454 4.83 -3.92 -38.85
N THR A 455 3.89 -3.02 -38.57
CA THR A 455 4.08 -1.59 -38.91
C THR A 455 5.11 -0.90 -38.02
N GLN A 456 5.51 -1.52 -36.90
CA GLN A 456 6.43 -0.98 -35.90
C GLN A 456 5.95 0.37 -35.34
N GLN A 457 4.64 0.49 -35.19
CA GLN A 457 3.97 1.65 -34.61
C GLN A 457 3.11 1.24 -33.43
N TRP A 458 2.97 2.14 -32.47
CA TRP A 458 1.94 2.03 -31.45
C TRP A 458 0.55 2.19 -32.09
N LYS A 459 -0.32 1.22 -31.83
CA LYS A 459 -1.70 1.18 -32.31
C LYS A 459 -2.64 1.03 -31.12
N ARG A 460 -3.90 1.38 -31.34
CA ARG A 460 -4.98 1.19 -30.37
C ARG A 460 -6.12 0.43 -31.01
N ILE A 461 -6.74 -0.44 -30.24
CA ILE A 461 -7.99 -1.12 -30.59
C ILE A 461 -8.99 -1.00 -29.45
N THR A 462 -10.27 -0.94 -29.80
CA THR A 462 -11.38 -0.88 -28.85
C THR A 462 -12.18 -2.17 -28.94
N PHE A 463 -12.32 -2.88 -27.84
CA PHE A 463 -13.21 -4.01 -27.68
C PHE A 463 -14.55 -3.54 -27.09
N ASP A 464 -15.64 -3.98 -27.70
CA ASP A 464 -17.01 -3.74 -27.24
C ASP A 464 -17.49 -4.96 -26.44
N LEU A 465 -17.63 -4.82 -25.12
CA LEU A 465 -17.96 -5.91 -24.21
C LEU A 465 -19.37 -5.69 -23.64
N PRO A 466 -20.41 -6.32 -24.22
CA PRO A 466 -21.80 -6.04 -23.88
C PRO A 466 -22.23 -6.60 -22.52
N ASP A 467 -21.49 -7.57 -21.98
CA ASP A 467 -21.88 -8.37 -20.81
C ASP A 467 -20.74 -8.62 -19.82
N ALA A 468 -19.88 -7.62 -19.61
CA ALA A 468 -18.86 -7.69 -18.57
C ALA A 468 -19.50 -7.84 -17.18
N TYR A 469 -19.00 -8.81 -16.40
CA TYR A 469 -19.43 -9.05 -15.02
C TYR A 469 -18.41 -8.54 -14.02
N PHE A 470 -17.13 -8.84 -14.20
CA PHE A 470 -16.01 -8.37 -13.36
C PHE A 470 -16.27 -8.61 -11.87
N ALA A 471 -16.37 -9.89 -11.51
CA ALA A 471 -16.49 -10.34 -10.12
C ALA A 471 -15.21 -11.04 -9.66
N ASN A 472 -14.06 -10.63 -10.19
CA ASN A 472 -12.75 -11.13 -9.80
C ASN A 472 -12.58 -12.65 -9.99
N ARG A 473 -13.31 -13.28 -10.92
CA ARG A 473 -13.33 -14.76 -11.07
C ARG A 473 -12.12 -15.37 -11.78
N GLN A 474 -11.17 -14.54 -12.21
CA GLN A 474 -9.92 -15.01 -12.82
C GLN A 474 -8.77 -14.96 -11.80
N GLN A 475 -7.77 -15.83 -12.03
CA GLN A 475 -6.55 -15.89 -11.22
C GLN A 475 -6.78 -15.98 -9.70
N GLY A 476 -7.71 -16.84 -9.29
CA GLY A 476 -7.97 -17.09 -7.87
C GLY A 476 -8.50 -15.87 -7.11
N GLY A 477 -9.29 -15.00 -7.75
CA GLY A 477 -9.86 -13.83 -7.06
C GLY A 477 -9.19 -12.49 -7.40
N LEU A 478 -8.24 -12.46 -8.33
CA LEU A 478 -7.31 -11.32 -8.49
C LEU A 478 -7.43 -10.58 -9.83
N SER A 479 -8.36 -10.97 -10.70
CA SER A 479 -8.48 -10.35 -12.02
C SER A 479 -9.87 -10.49 -12.66
N ASP A 480 -10.17 -9.54 -13.54
CA ASP A 480 -11.41 -9.45 -14.30
C ASP A 480 -11.22 -9.70 -15.79
N LEU A 481 -10.02 -9.42 -16.31
CA LEU A 481 -9.69 -9.64 -17.71
C LEU A 481 -8.20 -9.94 -17.88
N ARG A 482 -7.85 -10.52 -19.03
CA ARG A 482 -6.47 -10.78 -19.41
C ARG A 482 -6.20 -10.54 -20.88
N LEU A 483 -5.04 -9.97 -21.16
CA LEU A 483 -4.49 -9.85 -22.51
C LEU A 483 -3.77 -11.16 -22.83
N VAL A 484 -4.20 -11.85 -23.90
CA VAL A 484 -3.70 -13.18 -24.26
C VAL A 484 -2.84 -13.09 -25.51
N ALA A 485 -1.55 -13.36 -25.36
CA ALA A 485 -0.64 -13.53 -26.49
C ALA A 485 -0.93 -14.87 -27.19
N GLY A 486 -0.81 -14.89 -28.52
CA GLY A 486 -0.91 -16.12 -29.30
C GLY A 486 0.12 -17.18 -28.88
N TYR A 487 -0.31 -18.44 -28.89
CA TYR A 487 0.56 -19.61 -28.67
C TYR A 487 1.39 -19.97 -29.93
N ASP A 488 1.52 -19.04 -30.86
CA ASP A 488 2.20 -19.19 -32.16
C ASP A 488 3.71 -18.84 -32.10
N GLY A 489 4.23 -18.60 -30.90
CA GLY A 489 5.62 -18.22 -30.65
C GLY A 489 5.90 -16.71 -30.77
N GLY A 490 4.98 -15.91 -31.31
CA GLY A 490 5.12 -14.45 -31.37
C GLY A 490 4.92 -13.77 -30.02
N ILE A 491 5.42 -12.54 -29.88
CA ILE A 491 5.30 -11.75 -28.64
C ILE A 491 4.38 -10.57 -28.91
N ALA A 492 3.34 -10.42 -28.09
CA ALA A 492 2.48 -9.25 -28.08
C ALA A 492 2.96 -8.27 -27.01
N TYR A 493 3.08 -7.00 -27.38
CA TYR A 493 3.59 -5.93 -26.53
C TYR A 493 2.49 -4.90 -26.28
N PHE A 494 2.28 -4.57 -25.02
CA PHE A 494 1.17 -3.72 -24.56
C PHE A 494 1.71 -2.50 -23.82
N GLY A 495 1.08 -1.35 -24.03
CA GLY A 495 1.45 -0.09 -23.37
C GLY A 495 0.42 0.27 -22.31
N ARG A 496 -0.70 0.83 -22.75
CA ARG A 496 -1.76 1.34 -21.88
C ARG A 496 -3.08 0.61 -22.10
N VAL A 497 -3.88 0.51 -21.04
CA VAL A 497 -5.24 -0.04 -21.10
C VAL A 497 -6.21 0.96 -20.48
N TRP A 498 -7.38 1.13 -21.08
CA TRP A 498 -8.47 1.93 -20.56
C TRP A 498 -9.77 1.14 -20.55
N VAL A 499 -10.63 1.37 -19.57
CA VAL A 499 -11.97 0.80 -19.46
C VAL A 499 -13.00 1.90 -19.28
N PHE A 500 -13.94 2.00 -20.22
CA PHE A 500 -15.00 3.01 -20.24
C PHE A 500 -16.39 2.37 -20.10
N LYS A 501 -17.28 3.02 -19.34
CA LYS A 501 -18.73 2.68 -19.32
C LYS A 501 -19.53 3.35 -20.44
N THR A 502 -18.87 4.18 -21.26
CA THR A 502 -19.46 4.84 -22.42
C THR A 502 -18.50 4.73 -23.59
N ASN A 503 -19.01 4.54 -24.80
CA ASN A 503 -18.16 4.40 -25.98
C ASN A 503 -17.22 5.62 -26.12
N PRO A 504 -15.89 5.44 -26.05
CA PRO A 504 -14.93 6.54 -26.09
C PRO A 504 -14.71 7.08 -27.51
N GLY A 505 -15.28 6.46 -28.54
CA GLY A 505 -14.99 6.76 -29.94
C GLY A 505 -13.49 6.57 -30.25
N LEU A 506 -12.92 7.47 -31.06
CA LEU A 506 -11.49 7.48 -31.30
C LEU A 506 -10.74 8.15 -30.13
N LEU A 507 -10.07 7.35 -29.32
CA LEU A 507 -9.28 7.83 -28.19
C LEU A 507 -7.98 8.50 -28.67
N ASN A 508 -7.69 9.72 -28.18
CA ASN A 508 -6.50 10.51 -28.49
C ASN A 508 -5.82 11.05 -27.21
N PRO A 509 -5.25 10.17 -26.36
CA PRO A 509 -4.53 10.59 -25.17
C PRO A 509 -3.22 11.31 -25.54
N PRO A 510 -2.64 12.10 -24.61
CA PRO A 510 -1.25 12.50 -24.69
C PRO A 510 -0.29 11.32 -24.91
N ASN A 511 0.87 11.63 -25.49
CA ASN A 511 2.00 10.73 -25.62
C ASN A 511 3.25 11.43 -25.09
N LEU A 512 3.77 10.90 -23.99
CA LEU A 512 5.04 11.22 -23.37
C LEU A 512 6.00 10.08 -23.73
N THR A 513 7.04 10.38 -24.50
CA THR A 513 8.00 9.38 -24.98
C THR A 513 9.43 9.89 -24.84
N GLY A 514 10.41 8.99 -24.92
CA GLY A 514 11.83 9.34 -24.95
C GLY A 514 12.51 9.43 -23.59
N LEU A 515 11.80 9.11 -22.51
CA LEU A 515 12.35 9.07 -21.16
C LEU A 515 12.95 7.69 -20.85
N GLN A 516 14.15 7.67 -20.31
CA GLN A 516 14.87 6.45 -19.95
C GLN A 516 15.50 6.59 -18.56
N ASP A 517 15.83 5.45 -17.95
CA ASP A 517 16.53 5.41 -16.67
C ASP A 517 17.86 6.17 -16.73
N LEU A 518 18.18 6.90 -15.66
CA LEU A 518 19.35 7.77 -15.58
C LEU A 518 20.29 7.32 -14.45
N VAL A 519 21.58 7.50 -14.71
CA VAL A 519 22.63 7.36 -13.69
C VAL A 519 23.38 8.68 -13.62
N LEU A 520 23.37 9.29 -12.44
CA LEU A 520 23.92 10.62 -12.18
C LEU A 520 25.09 10.56 -11.21
N ARG A 521 25.97 11.55 -11.31
CA ARG A 521 26.99 11.83 -10.31
C ARG A 521 26.51 12.97 -9.41
N PRO A 522 26.83 12.97 -8.12
CA PRO A 522 26.67 14.14 -7.27
C PRO A 522 27.30 15.39 -7.88
N ASN A 523 26.63 16.53 -7.71
CA ASN A 523 27.00 17.84 -8.22
C ASN A 523 27.11 17.92 -9.75
N SER A 524 26.52 16.96 -10.48
CA SER A 524 26.28 17.09 -11.91
C SER A 524 24.91 17.71 -12.16
N GLU A 525 24.78 18.43 -13.26
CA GLU A 525 23.51 18.95 -13.74
C GLU A 525 23.21 18.28 -15.08
N VAL A 526 22.04 17.64 -15.17
CA VAL A 526 21.55 17.00 -16.37
C VAL A 526 20.19 17.60 -16.72
N GLU A 527 20.06 18.01 -17.97
CA GLU A 527 18.82 18.56 -18.51
C GLU A 527 18.33 17.64 -19.63
N VAL A 528 17.12 17.11 -19.49
CA VAL A 528 16.48 16.23 -20.48
C VAL A 528 15.37 17.02 -21.15
N PRO A 529 15.49 17.35 -22.45
CA PRO A 529 14.40 17.97 -23.20
C PRO A 529 13.26 16.96 -23.37
N LEU A 530 12.05 17.39 -23.06
CA LEU A 530 10.85 16.58 -23.14
C LEU A 530 9.95 17.12 -24.24
N VAL A 531 9.43 16.20 -25.05
CA VAL A 531 8.42 16.51 -26.06
C VAL A 531 7.17 15.73 -25.70
N VAL A 532 6.08 16.46 -25.47
CA VAL A 532 4.76 15.86 -25.29
C VAL A 532 3.98 16.09 -26.56
N SER A 533 3.38 15.01 -27.09
CA SER A 533 2.60 15.07 -28.32
C SER A 533 1.18 14.59 -28.09
N LYS A 534 0.25 15.02 -28.94
CA LYS A 534 -1.12 14.52 -28.97
C LYS A 534 -1.58 14.39 -30.41
N THR A 535 -2.08 13.21 -30.78
CA THR A 535 -2.64 12.98 -32.11
C THR A 535 -3.86 13.87 -32.32
N GLY A 536 -3.87 14.65 -33.41
CA GLY A 536 -4.92 15.63 -33.70
C GLY A 536 -4.69 17.03 -33.10
N GLY A 537 -3.58 17.25 -32.38
CA GLY A 537 -3.26 18.51 -31.73
C GLY A 537 -4.03 18.72 -30.42
N GLY A 538 -3.90 19.91 -29.84
CA GLY A 538 -4.50 20.27 -28.55
C GLY A 538 -3.46 20.61 -27.48
N VAL A 539 -3.89 21.29 -26.43
CA VAL A 539 -3.02 21.68 -25.32
C VAL A 539 -2.80 20.47 -24.42
N VAL A 540 -1.53 20.21 -24.09
CA VAL A 540 -1.12 19.21 -23.12
C VAL A 540 -0.27 19.88 -22.06
N THR A 541 -0.58 19.58 -20.81
CA THR A 541 0.19 20.01 -19.64
C THR A 541 1.06 18.87 -19.17
N LEU A 542 2.29 19.17 -18.74
CA LEU A 542 3.18 18.19 -18.13
C LEU A 542 3.45 18.61 -16.69
N SER A 543 3.39 17.64 -15.78
CA SER A 543 3.62 17.86 -14.35
C SER A 543 4.56 16.81 -13.78
N LEU A 544 5.29 17.22 -12.74
CA LEU A 544 6.14 16.34 -11.96
C LEU A 544 5.31 15.76 -10.82
N ASP A 545 4.87 14.51 -10.99
CA ASP A 545 3.91 13.86 -10.11
C ASP A 545 4.59 13.20 -8.90
N ARG A 546 5.74 12.55 -9.13
CA ARG A 546 6.62 12.00 -8.08
C ARG A 546 8.06 12.32 -8.42
N ALA A 547 8.82 12.94 -7.51
CA ALA A 547 10.24 13.19 -7.73
C ALA A 547 10.99 13.51 -6.42
N PRO A 548 12.29 13.21 -6.34
CA PRO A 548 13.14 13.71 -5.27
C PRO A 548 13.41 15.21 -5.43
N GLY A 549 13.80 15.87 -4.33
CA GLY A 549 13.94 17.34 -4.28
C GLY A 549 14.99 17.95 -5.22
N PHE A 550 15.90 17.14 -5.78
CA PHE A 550 16.90 17.58 -6.75
C PHE A 550 16.40 17.58 -8.21
N VAL A 551 15.14 17.21 -8.45
CA VAL A 551 14.52 17.17 -9.78
C VAL A 551 13.48 18.27 -9.90
N SER A 552 13.49 18.97 -11.03
CA SER A 552 12.54 20.04 -11.34
C SER A 552 12.11 20.00 -12.80
N LEU A 553 10.90 20.48 -13.08
CA LEU A 553 10.34 20.58 -14.42
C LEU A 553 10.21 22.06 -14.80
N LEU A 554 10.81 22.45 -15.94
CA LEU A 554 10.80 23.83 -16.44
C LEU A 554 10.03 23.88 -17.77
N GLU A 555 8.99 24.71 -17.84
CA GLU A 555 8.28 24.98 -19.09
C GLU A 555 9.07 25.95 -19.97
N GLN A 556 9.33 25.57 -21.22
CA GLN A 556 10.08 26.38 -22.19
C GLN A 556 9.15 27.12 -23.19
N GLY A 557 7.84 26.92 -23.07
CA GLY A 557 6.82 27.42 -24.00
C GLY A 557 6.62 26.51 -25.21
N GLY A 558 5.45 26.65 -25.87
CA GLY A 558 5.13 25.89 -27.08
C GLY A 558 4.94 24.38 -26.87
N GLY A 559 4.69 23.92 -25.65
CA GLY A 559 4.56 22.50 -25.29
C GLY A 559 5.89 21.77 -25.07
N ALA A 560 7.02 22.50 -25.07
CA ALA A 560 8.33 21.97 -24.73
C ALA A 560 8.62 22.14 -23.22
N TYR A 561 9.19 21.10 -22.63
CA TYR A 561 9.59 21.09 -21.22
C TYR A 561 11.03 20.63 -21.08
N LEU A 562 11.66 20.99 -19.96
CA LEU A 562 12.99 20.56 -19.60
C LEU A 562 12.95 19.93 -18.21
N LEU A 563 13.31 18.65 -18.12
CA LEU A 563 13.53 17.98 -16.84
C LEU A 563 14.96 18.27 -16.38
N ARG A 564 15.12 19.05 -15.31
CA ARG A 564 16.43 19.39 -14.75
C ARG A 564 16.68 18.55 -13.49
N LEU A 565 17.79 17.81 -13.49
CA LEU A 565 18.25 16.98 -12.38
C LEU A 565 19.59 17.52 -11.88
N ALA A 566 19.67 17.93 -10.61
CA ALA A 566 20.85 18.51 -9.99
C ALA A 566 21.14 17.91 -8.61
N PRO A 567 21.46 16.61 -8.52
CA PRO A 567 21.71 15.95 -7.23
C PRO A 567 22.96 16.50 -6.55
N THR A 568 22.95 16.51 -5.23
CA THR A 568 24.10 16.83 -4.37
C THR A 568 24.76 15.55 -3.84
N LEU A 569 25.84 15.69 -3.06
CA LEU A 569 26.45 14.54 -2.39
C LEU A 569 25.53 13.90 -1.35
N ALA A 570 24.59 14.66 -0.77
CA ALA A 570 23.62 14.13 0.19
C ALA A 570 22.57 13.23 -0.48
N ASP A 571 22.38 13.36 -1.79
CA ASP A 571 21.47 12.55 -2.58
C ASP A 571 22.14 11.26 -3.09
N ALA A 572 23.44 11.08 -2.86
CA ALA A 572 24.13 9.85 -3.24
C ALA A 572 23.72 8.70 -2.31
N SER A 573 23.16 7.64 -2.88
CA SER A 573 22.59 6.53 -2.11
C SER A 573 22.60 5.25 -2.95
N PRO A 574 22.67 4.05 -2.32
CA PRO A 574 22.36 2.80 -3.02
C PRO A 574 20.91 2.73 -3.51
N CYS A 575 20.04 3.61 -3.02
CA CYS A 575 18.64 3.69 -3.41
C CYS A 575 18.45 4.16 -4.85
N THR A 576 17.49 3.54 -5.53
CA THR A 576 16.95 4.04 -6.79
C THR A 576 15.80 5.00 -6.51
N TYR A 577 15.93 6.25 -6.98
CA TYR A 577 14.83 7.22 -6.94
C TYR A 577 13.88 6.97 -8.12
N ARG A 578 12.58 7.21 -7.92
CA ARG A 578 11.60 7.20 -9.01
C ARG A 578 11.19 8.63 -9.36
N VAL A 579 11.26 8.96 -10.65
CA VAL A 579 10.78 10.23 -11.20
C VAL A 579 9.62 9.92 -12.13
N ARG A 580 8.40 10.33 -11.75
CA ARG A 580 7.19 10.18 -12.54
C ARG A 580 6.72 11.53 -13.07
N LEU A 581 6.50 11.56 -14.37
CA LEU A 581 5.91 12.67 -15.09
C LEU A 581 4.50 12.30 -15.54
N LEU A 582 3.57 13.24 -15.42
CA LEU A 582 2.18 13.07 -15.84
C LEU A 582 1.84 14.12 -16.90
N ALA A 583 1.53 13.65 -18.10
CA ALA A 583 0.96 14.45 -19.17
C ALA A 583 -0.56 14.39 -19.12
N ALA A 584 -1.23 15.54 -19.13
CA ALA A 584 -2.69 15.64 -19.11
C ALA A 584 -3.16 16.56 -20.23
N ASP A 585 -4.16 16.13 -21.00
CA ASP A 585 -4.82 17.01 -21.96
C ASP A 585 -5.95 17.83 -21.32
N THR A 586 -6.61 18.64 -22.15
CA THR A 586 -7.73 19.48 -21.73
C THR A 586 -9.10 18.89 -22.09
N SER A 587 -9.22 17.59 -22.38
CA SER A 587 -10.55 17.00 -22.63
C SER A 587 -11.36 16.89 -21.34
N SER A 588 -12.65 16.60 -21.45
CA SER A 588 -13.53 16.36 -20.31
C SER A 588 -14.25 15.01 -20.50
N PRO A 589 -13.83 13.94 -19.80
CA PRO A 589 -12.72 13.88 -18.84
C PRO A 589 -11.35 14.07 -19.51
N ALA A 590 -10.35 14.55 -18.76
CA ALA A 590 -8.98 14.67 -19.27
C ALA A 590 -8.39 13.26 -19.46
N LEU A 591 -7.63 13.07 -20.53
CA LEU A 591 -6.84 11.87 -20.76
C LEU A 591 -5.40 12.09 -20.29
N TYR A 592 -4.81 11.02 -19.77
CA TYR A 592 -3.48 11.04 -19.18
C TYR A 592 -2.51 10.13 -19.92
N ASP A 593 -1.24 10.50 -19.79
CA ASP A 593 -0.11 9.63 -20.02
C ASP A 593 0.90 9.78 -18.89
N ALA A 594 1.56 8.70 -18.50
CA ALA A 594 2.54 8.75 -17.42
C ALA A 594 3.81 8.00 -17.84
N GLU A 595 4.96 8.53 -17.45
CA GLU A 595 6.23 7.84 -17.60
C GLU A 595 6.99 7.95 -16.28
N THR A 596 7.49 6.82 -15.80
CA THR A 596 8.28 6.74 -14.58
C THR A 596 9.65 6.15 -14.89
N ILE A 597 10.70 6.90 -14.56
CA ILE A 597 12.09 6.46 -14.74
C ILE A 597 12.77 6.20 -13.40
N ALA A 598 13.72 5.27 -13.40
CA ALA A 598 14.67 5.09 -12.31
C ALA A 598 15.82 6.10 -12.45
N VAL A 599 16.17 6.76 -11.34
CA VAL A 599 17.33 7.65 -11.25
C VAL A 599 18.23 7.15 -10.13
N ASN A 600 19.46 6.79 -10.47
CA ASN A 600 20.47 6.36 -9.51
C ASN A 600 21.54 7.45 -9.36
N VAL A 601 21.94 7.75 -8.12
CA VAL A 601 22.98 8.76 -7.83
C VAL A 601 24.13 8.10 -7.08
N PHE A 602 25.26 7.89 -7.76
CA PHE A 602 26.42 7.20 -7.16
C PHE A 602 27.55 8.16 -6.78
N ALA A 603 28.03 8.06 -5.53
CA ALA A 603 29.13 8.87 -5.03
C ALA A 603 30.48 8.57 -5.72
N ASN A 604 30.73 7.30 -6.07
CA ASN A 604 32.00 6.83 -6.64
C ASN A 604 31.75 6.06 -7.94
N THR A 605 32.26 6.56 -9.06
CA THR A 605 32.27 5.78 -10.31
C THR A 605 33.50 4.88 -10.34
N LEU A 606 33.30 3.59 -10.05
CA LEU A 606 34.12 2.51 -10.59
C LEU A 606 33.17 1.57 -11.31
N TYR A 607 32.95 1.83 -12.60
CA TYR A 607 32.31 0.85 -13.48
C TYR A 607 33.29 -0.30 -13.69
N LEU A 608 32.97 -1.48 -13.14
CA LEU A 608 33.11 -2.68 -13.95
C LEU A 608 31.86 -2.74 -14.82
N PRO A 609 31.97 -2.84 -16.16
CA PRO A 609 30.80 -3.00 -17.01
C PRO A 609 30.08 -4.28 -16.58
N LEU A 610 28.80 -4.15 -16.23
CA LEU A 610 27.88 -5.28 -16.21
C LEU A 610 27.72 -5.74 -17.67
N GLU A 611 28.55 -6.70 -18.09
CA GLU A 611 28.14 -7.58 -19.17
C GLU A 611 26.86 -8.28 -18.71
N ARG A 612 25.77 -8.07 -19.46
CA ARG A 612 24.55 -8.87 -19.30
C ARG A 612 24.93 -10.34 -19.43
N ARG A 613 24.64 -11.14 -18.41
CA ARG A 613 24.37 -12.57 -18.59
C ARG A 613 22.88 -12.78 -18.70
#